data_AF-A0A0E3SDQ2-F1
#
_entry.id   AF-A0A0E3SDQ2-F1
#
_cell.length_a   1.000
_cell.length_b   1.000
_cell.length_c   1.000
_cell.angle_alpha   90.00
_cell.angle_beta   90.00
_cell.angle_gamma   90.00
#
_symmetry.space_group_name_H-M   'P 1'
#
loop_
_entity.id
_entity.type
_entity.pdbx_description
1 polymer ?
#
loop_
_entity_poly.entity_id
_entity_poly.type
_entity_poly.pdbx_seq_one_letter_code
_entity_poly.pdbx_strand_id
1 'polypeptide(L)'
;MSRKATYPKVMCTQHPDSASKYISTQEEPGEAIEAAVVFGCDEYMPDYEGKATPYHQNVQIVSKFIEETDLIPGKDIFITPRAPSAAQENRFRQLMVMMSIAEANYGAVEYSDVQAINEFVHPMTATVGEILDAQQHMVDVGELAKKEFGVAMEVPRIIPLIEDAPALLHAKELVKSTILSWEERFGTAPEKFRVFLGKSDSALSFGHVASTLSCKYAISGISELNSELDTGTGIIFGAGTLPFRGNLNLKNAENFFREYRGISTITLQSAVRYSHGKGEAEALVRLAEARLPESPNIYSSEEKEEIINLIGVFGTRYSRIIRELSPAINQLACLLPQQRDRLMHKGTGGYSRNAPDISCLVSLCRSDIGKELETSMPSEDLHLPRAIKFTGALYSIGLPPEFIGTGTALEEAREKLGEETCERLLTKYFPSLGSDLSFASGYLDLNVASRFISEACLKEVRKDIEVLSDTFNLKVRPEPSYRILLEMMQPDLLQAGTAGNCMDEEVSQLVCSTLTKMGKIRKALG
;
A
#
# COMPACT_ATOMS: atom_id res chain seq x y z
N MET A 1 2.27 11.09 33.30
CA MET A 1 3.04 10.28 32.33
C MET A 1 2.07 9.32 31.67
N SER A 2 1.55 9.69 30.49
CA SER A 2 0.66 8.82 29.72
C SER A 2 1.38 7.50 29.43
N ARG A 3 0.78 6.36 29.78
CA ARG A 3 1.30 5.04 29.40
C ARG A 3 1.36 5.04 27.87
N LYS A 4 2.56 5.02 27.28
CA LYS A 4 2.71 4.87 25.83
C LYS A 4 1.87 3.69 25.38
N ALA A 5 0.84 3.96 24.58
CA ALA A 5 -0.03 2.94 24.04
C ALA A 5 0.81 1.89 23.30
N THR A 6 0.68 0.63 23.69
CA THR A 6 1.30 -0.48 22.96
C THR A 6 0.35 -0.87 21.83
N TYR A 7 0.88 -0.95 20.62
CA TYR A 7 0.22 -1.41 19.40
C TYR A 7 0.97 -2.65 18.86
N PRO A 8 0.28 -3.53 18.11
CA PRO A 8 0.92 -4.61 17.38
C PRO A 8 1.99 -4.08 16.43
N LYS A 9 3.04 -4.85 16.18
CA LYS A 9 4.23 -4.45 15.43
C LYS A 9 4.19 -4.93 13.99
N VAL A 10 3.64 -6.12 13.74
CA VAL A 10 3.70 -6.79 12.46
C VAL A 10 2.35 -7.39 12.10
N MET A 11 1.68 -6.71 11.17
CA MET A 11 0.42 -7.13 10.58
C MET A 11 0.67 -7.98 9.35
N CYS A 12 0.43 -9.29 9.44
CA CYS A 12 0.36 -10.16 8.27
C CYS A 12 -0.86 -9.85 7.41
N THR A 13 -0.70 -9.80 6.09
CA THR A 13 -1.76 -9.40 5.17
C THR A 13 -1.93 -10.36 3.98
N GLN A 14 -3.13 -10.37 3.40
CA GLN A 14 -3.51 -11.21 2.26
C GLN A 14 -3.22 -10.56 0.88
N HIS A 15 -2.21 -9.68 0.79
CA HIS A 15 -1.84 -9.05 -0.49
C HIS A 15 -1.43 -10.10 -1.55
N PRO A 16 -1.84 -9.97 -2.82
CA PRO A 16 -1.53 -10.95 -3.88
C PRO A 16 -0.17 -10.69 -4.57
N ASP A 17 0.86 -10.28 -3.81
CA ASP A 17 2.16 -9.84 -4.33
C ASP A 17 3.21 -10.96 -4.46
N SER A 18 2.92 -12.17 -3.96
CA SER A 18 3.82 -13.33 -4.04
C SER A 18 4.05 -13.80 -5.48
N ALA A 19 5.29 -14.03 -5.90
CA ALA A 19 5.59 -14.68 -7.18
C ALA A 19 5.62 -16.21 -7.10
N SER A 20 5.47 -16.79 -5.91
CA SER A 20 5.85 -18.18 -5.66
C SER A 20 4.73 -19.07 -5.16
N LYS A 21 3.67 -18.49 -4.58
CA LYS A 21 2.60 -19.25 -3.94
C LYS A 21 1.26 -18.56 -4.16
N TYR A 22 0.31 -19.31 -4.71
CA TYR A 22 -1.11 -18.97 -4.71
C TYR A 22 -1.71 -19.48 -3.40
N ILE A 23 -2.60 -18.70 -2.80
CA ILE A 23 -3.33 -19.09 -1.60
C ILE A 23 -4.80 -18.84 -1.84
N SER A 24 -5.59 -19.91 -1.75
CA SER A 24 -7.04 -19.84 -1.88
C SER A 24 -7.70 -19.34 -0.60
N THR A 25 -8.95 -18.88 -0.71
CA THR A 25 -9.77 -18.47 0.45
C THR A 25 -9.98 -19.58 1.48
N GLN A 26 -9.91 -20.84 1.07
CA GLN A 26 -10.03 -22.00 1.95
C GLN A 26 -8.76 -22.27 2.77
N GLU A 27 -7.58 -21.89 2.25
CA GLU A 27 -6.29 -22.07 2.93
C GLU A 27 -5.96 -20.92 3.89
N GLU A 28 -6.58 -19.75 3.69
CA GLU A 28 -6.32 -18.53 4.47
C GLU A 28 -6.52 -18.64 5.98
N PRO A 29 -7.52 -19.39 6.50
CA PRO A 29 -7.59 -19.61 7.95
C PRO A 29 -6.37 -20.35 8.51
N GLY A 30 -5.79 -21.30 7.76
CA GLY A 30 -4.54 -21.96 8.14
C GLY A 30 -3.31 -21.06 7.98
N GLU A 31 -3.32 -20.19 6.97
CA GLU A 31 -2.31 -19.16 6.78
C GLU A 31 -2.25 -18.18 7.97
N ALA A 32 -3.40 -17.86 8.60
CA ALA A 32 -3.42 -17.01 9.78
C ALA A 32 -2.64 -17.62 10.94
N ILE A 33 -2.75 -18.93 11.15
CA ILE A 33 -1.95 -19.66 12.14
C ILE A 33 -0.47 -19.67 11.76
N GLU A 34 -0.14 -19.91 10.48
CA GLU A 34 1.23 -19.81 9.96
C GLU A 34 1.82 -18.40 10.23
N ALA A 35 1.04 -17.35 10.06
CA ALA A 35 1.44 -15.97 10.32
C ALA A 35 1.95 -15.76 11.75
N ALA A 36 1.20 -16.24 12.74
CA ALA A 36 1.57 -16.06 14.13
C ALA A 36 2.66 -17.05 14.57
N VAL A 37 2.48 -18.35 14.29
CA VAL A 37 3.32 -19.41 14.86
C VAL A 37 4.64 -19.57 14.13
N VAL A 38 4.66 -19.42 12.79
CA VAL A 38 5.87 -19.60 11.98
C VAL A 38 6.60 -18.27 11.81
N PHE A 39 5.88 -17.23 11.38
CA PHE A 39 6.51 -15.94 11.09
C PHE A 39 6.68 -15.03 12.31
N GLY A 40 5.91 -15.26 13.39
CA GLY A 40 5.94 -14.44 14.60
C GLY A 40 5.13 -13.14 14.50
N CYS A 41 4.19 -13.04 13.55
CA CYS A 41 3.33 -11.85 13.44
C CYS A 41 2.40 -11.76 14.64
N ASP A 42 2.21 -10.55 15.17
CA ASP A 42 1.29 -10.26 16.28
C ASP A 42 -0.06 -9.72 15.81
N GLU A 43 -0.26 -9.55 14.49
CA GLU A 43 -1.53 -9.15 13.91
C GLU A 43 -1.77 -9.83 12.54
N TYR A 44 -3.03 -10.16 12.22
CA TYR A 44 -3.45 -10.71 10.92
C TYR A 44 -4.64 -9.93 10.37
N MET A 45 -4.56 -9.55 9.08
CA MET A 45 -5.60 -8.78 8.39
C MET A 45 -6.26 -9.61 7.27
N PRO A 46 -7.45 -10.18 7.53
CA PRO A 46 -8.33 -10.71 6.50
C PRO A 46 -8.82 -9.59 5.56
N ASP A 47 -8.66 -9.76 4.25
CA ASP A 47 -9.09 -8.78 3.23
C ASP A 47 -10.49 -9.13 2.70
N TYR A 48 -11.49 -8.30 3.00
CA TYR A 48 -12.85 -8.40 2.43
C TYR A 48 -13.14 -7.33 1.36
N GLU A 49 -12.21 -6.39 1.11
CA GLU A 49 -12.32 -5.37 0.05
C GLU A 49 -12.04 -6.01 -1.30
N GLY A 50 -10.81 -6.52 -1.48
CA GLY A 50 -10.31 -6.89 -2.80
C GLY A 50 -10.52 -8.35 -3.18
N LYS A 51 -11.16 -9.15 -2.33
CA LYS A 51 -11.29 -10.61 -2.43
C LYS A 51 -12.72 -11.06 -2.18
N ALA A 52 -13.11 -12.19 -2.80
CA ALA A 52 -14.40 -12.83 -2.58
C ALA A 52 -14.41 -13.61 -1.26
N THR A 53 -14.07 -12.94 -0.17
CA THR A 53 -13.85 -13.56 1.12
C THR A 53 -15.16 -14.08 1.69
N PRO A 54 -15.24 -15.37 2.06
CA PRO A 54 -16.44 -15.92 2.68
C PRO A 54 -16.77 -15.22 3.99
N TYR A 55 -18.06 -15.05 4.25
CA TYR A 55 -18.57 -14.47 5.50
C TYR A 55 -17.89 -15.07 6.74
N HIS A 56 -17.80 -16.41 6.81
CA HIS A 56 -17.27 -17.12 7.97
C HIS A 56 -15.74 -17.02 8.16
N GLN A 57 -14.98 -16.34 7.29
CA GLN A 57 -13.51 -16.37 7.40
C GLN A 57 -12.99 -15.80 8.73
N ASN A 58 -13.57 -14.71 9.26
CA ASN A 58 -13.20 -14.20 10.59
C ASN A 58 -13.47 -15.24 11.70
N VAL A 59 -14.65 -15.87 11.68
CA VAL A 59 -15.03 -16.92 12.63
C VAL A 59 -14.04 -18.09 12.55
N GLN A 60 -13.74 -18.57 11.33
CA GLN A 60 -12.80 -19.68 11.10
C GLN A 60 -11.39 -19.37 11.60
N ILE A 61 -10.90 -18.15 11.40
CA ILE A 61 -9.59 -17.71 11.89
C ILE A 61 -9.58 -17.72 13.42
N VAL A 62 -10.57 -17.10 14.05
CA VAL A 62 -10.68 -17.02 15.51
C VAL A 62 -10.81 -18.42 16.13
N SER A 63 -11.70 -19.26 15.61
CA SER A 63 -11.85 -20.66 16.08
C SER A 63 -10.56 -21.46 15.93
N LYS A 64 -9.83 -21.32 14.82
CA LYS A 64 -8.54 -22.01 14.66
C LYS A 64 -7.50 -21.58 15.69
N PHE A 65 -7.41 -20.29 16.02
CA PHE A 65 -6.49 -19.85 17.07
C PHE A 65 -6.86 -20.45 18.43
N ILE A 66 -8.16 -20.48 18.75
CA ILE A 66 -8.71 -21.07 19.97
C ILE A 66 -8.44 -22.59 20.05
N GLU A 67 -8.59 -23.30 18.93
CA GLU A 67 -8.52 -24.78 18.89
C GLU A 67 -7.10 -25.32 18.71
N GLU A 68 -6.24 -24.61 17.97
CA GLU A 68 -4.95 -25.12 17.48
C GLU A 68 -3.73 -24.45 18.12
N THR A 69 -3.92 -23.38 18.93
CA THR A 69 -2.80 -22.62 19.51
C THR A 69 -3.06 -22.20 20.95
N ASP A 70 -2.00 -21.81 21.67
CA ASP A 70 -2.10 -21.19 23.00
C ASP A 70 -2.26 -19.64 22.94
N LEU A 71 -2.36 -19.07 21.73
CA LEU A 71 -2.46 -17.62 21.53
C LEU A 71 -3.92 -17.18 21.62
N ILE A 72 -4.22 -16.27 22.55
CA ILE A 72 -5.59 -15.76 22.74
C ILE A 72 -5.86 -14.60 21.76
N PRO A 73 -6.80 -14.73 20.82
CA PRO A 73 -7.20 -13.63 19.95
C PRO A 73 -7.69 -12.41 20.74
N GLY A 74 -7.24 -11.22 20.36
CA GLY A 74 -7.54 -9.96 21.04
C GLY A 74 -6.58 -9.63 22.20
N LYS A 75 -5.71 -10.56 22.58
CA LYS A 75 -4.70 -10.37 23.64
C LYS A 75 -3.28 -10.66 23.16
N ASP A 76 -3.03 -11.87 22.67
CA ASP A 76 -1.71 -12.33 22.23
C ASP A 76 -1.53 -12.18 20.71
N ILE A 77 -2.63 -12.27 19.96
CA ILE A 77 -2.70 -12.09 18.50
C ILE A 77 -3.91 -11.23 18.15
N PHE A 78 -3.75 -10.25 17.26
CA PHE A 78 -4.82 -9.34 16.86
C PHE A 78 -5.35 -9.71 15.48
N ILE A 79 -6.68 -9.82 15.36
CA ILE A 79 -7.35 -10.02 14.07
C ILE A 79 -8.03 -8.71 13.68
N THR A 80 -7.62 -8.12 12.56
CA THR A 80 -8.02 -6.77 12.16
C THR A 80 -8.52 -6.79 10.72
N PRO A 81 -9.80 -7.12 10.47
CA PRO A 81 -10.32 -7.27 9.10
C PRO A 81 -10.30 -5.96 8.32
N ARG A 82 -9.99 -6.02 7.01
CA ARG A 82 -10.20 -4.90 6.07
C ARG A 82 -11.57 -5.04 5.44
N ALA A 83 -12.49 -4.17 5.85
CA ALA A 83 -13.85 -4.11 5.31
C ALA A 83 -13.86 -3.41 3.94
N PRO A 84 -14.90 -3.59 3.11
CA PRO A 84 -15.13 -2.76 1.94
C PRO A 84 -15.63 -1.35 2.33
N SER A 85 -15.40 -0.37 1.46
CA SER A 85 -15.95 0.98 1.65
C SER A 85 -17.43 1.00 1.27
N ALA A 86 -18.31 1.47 2.18
CA ALA A 86 -19.73 1.58 1.89
C ALA A 86 -20.05 2.65 0.82
N ALA A 87 -19.21 3.69 0.73
CA ALA A 87 -19.37 4.78 -0.23
C ALA A 87 -18.91 4.37 -1.65
N GLN A 88 -17.81 3.61 -1.74
CA GLN A 88 -17.21 3.24 -3.04
C GLN A 88 -17.73 1.90 -3.57
N GLU A 89 -18.16 0.99 -2.70
CA GLU A 89 -18.66 -0.33 -3.09
C GLU A 89 -20.15 -0.47 -2.72
N ASN A 90 -20.43 -1.16 -1.61
CA ASN A 90 -21.80 -1.47 -1.22
C ASN A 90 -21.89 -1.60 0.31
N ARG A 91 -22.80 -0.81 0.91
CA ARG A 91 -23.11 -0.87 2.35
C ARG A 91 -23.47 -2.27 2.84
N PHE A 92 -24.19 -3.08 2.05
CA PHE A 92 -24.50 -4.47 2.41
C PHE A 92 -23.24 -5.33 2.58
N ARG A 93 -22.21 -5.14 1.75
CA ARG A 93 -20.95 -5.86 1.92
C ARG A 93 -20.19 -5.40 3.17
N GLN A 94 -20.23 -4.11 3.50
CA GLN A 94 -19.61 -3.60 4.74
C GLN A 94 -20.31 -4.19 5.97
N LEU A 95 -21.65 -4.14 6.01
CA LEU A 95 -22.44 -4.72 7.10
C LEU A 95 -22.24 -6.23 7.24
N MET A 96 -22.08 -6.95 6.13
CA MET A 96 -21.75 -8.39 6.14
C MET A 96 -20.45 -8.67 6.90
N VAL A 97 -19.42 -7.85 6.70
CA VAL A 97 -18.15 -7.99 7.44
C VAL A 97 -18.33 -7.64 8.92
N MET A 98 -19.07 -6.58 9.24
CA MET A 98 -19.37 -6.19 10.63
C MET A 98 -20.15 -7.27 11.38
N MET A 99 -21.11 -7.93 10.72
CA MET A 99 -21.83 -9.08 11.29
C MET A 99 -20.90 -10.28 11.51
N SER A 100 -20.01 -10.57 10.57
CA SER A 100 -18.99 -11.61 10.71
C SER A 100 -18.04 -11.34 11.89
N ILE A 101 -17.67 -10.08 12.11
CA ILE A 101 -16.90 -9.64 13.30
C ILE A 101 -17.69 -9.90 14.58
N ALA A 102 -18.98 -9.52 14.61
CA ALA A 102 -19.84 -9.73 15.77
C ALA A 102 -19.95 -11.21 16.15
N GLU A 103 -20.14 -12.09 15.17
CA GLU A 103 -20.21 -13.54 15.38
C GLU A 103 -18.88 -14.13 15.86
N ALA A 104 -17.75 -13.69 15.28
CA ALA A 104 -16.43 -14.12 15.73
C ALA A 104 -16.15 -13.71 17.19
N ASN A 105 -16.57 -12.50 17.56
CA ASN A 105 -16.46 -12.00 18.94
C ASN A 105 -17.38 -12.75 19.91
N TYR A 106 -18.60 -13.07 19.49
CA TYR A 106 -19.52 -13.92 20.25
C TYR A 106 -18.86 -15.25 20.62
N GLY A 107 -18.31 -15.97 19.63
CA GLY A 107 -17.64 -17.25 19.87
C GLY A 107 -16.37 -17.12 20.72
N ALA A 108 -15.60 -16.03 20.57
CA ALA A 108 -14.38 -15.82 21.35
C ALA A 108 -14.64 -15.57 22.83
N VAL A 109 -15.67 -14.79 23.15
CA VAL A 109 -16.05 -14.45 24.52
C VAL A 109 -16.58 -15.69 25.25
N GLU A 110 -17.35 -16.56 24.58
CA GLU A 110 -17.80 -17.84 25.16
C GLU A 110 -16.63 -18.75 25.59
N TYR A 111 -15.46 -18.64 24.94
CA TYR A 111 -14.31 -19.48 25.22
C TYR A 111 -13.31 -18.87 26.22
N SER A 112 -13.00 -17.57 26.10
CA SER A 112 -11.87 -16.95 26.81
C SER A 112 -12.21 -15.69 27.60
N ASP A 113 -13.48 -15.27 27.67
CA ASP A 113 -13.91 -13.96 28.19
C ASP A 113 -13.20 -12.75 27.52
N VAL A 114 -12.50 -12.97 26.41
CA VAL A 114 -11.77 -11.96 25.64
C VAL A 114 -12.40 -11.82 24.26
N GLN A 115 -12.63 -10.57 23.86
CA GLN A 115 -13.08 -10.23 22.52
C GLN A 115 -11.93 -10.34 21.51
N ALA A 116 -12.12 -11.15 20.45
CA ALA A 116 -11.08 -11.44 19.47
C ALA A 116 -10.74 -10.26 18.54
N ILE A 117 -11.75 -9.54 18.07
CA ILE A 117 -11.63 -8.46 17.08
C ILE A 117 -12.09 -7.16 17.72
N ASN A 118 -11.16 -6.23 17.90
CA ASN A 118 -11.40 -4.94 18.55
C ASN A 118 -11.26 -3.76 17.57
N GLU A 119 -10.74 -4.00 16.37
CA GLU A 119 -10.49 -2.99 15.36
C GLU A 119 -10.73 -3.55 13.95
N PHE A 120 -11.11 -2.70 13.00
CA PHE A 120 -11.20 -3.07 11.58
C PHE A 120 -10.85 -1.89 10.67
N VAL A 121 -10.31 -2.18 9.50
CA VAL A 121 -9.81 -1.17 8.55
C VAL A 121 -10.93 -0.72 7.60
N HIS A 122 -11.09 0.61 7.48
CA HIS A 122 -11.95 1.26 6.50
C HIS A 122 -11.09 1.80 5.32
N PRO A 123 -11.17 1.22 4.12
CA PRO A 123 -10.32 1.58 2.96
C PRO A 123 -10.80 2.85 2.28
N MET A 124 -9.93 3.45 1.45
CA MET A 124 -10.27 4.62 0.61
C MET A 124 -10.94 5.73 1.42
N THR A 125 -10.43 6.00 2.62
CA THR A 125 -11.05 6.97 3.53
C THR A 125 -10.77 8.39 3.04
N ALA A 126 -11.82 9.16 2.78
CA ALA A 126 -11.71 10.54 2.29
C ALA A 126 -12.16 11.59 3.30
N THR A 127 -13.19 11.29 4.10
CA THR A 127 -13.80 12.31 4.98
C THR A 127 -14.03 11.82 6.41
N VAL A 128 -14.11 12.77 7.35
CA VAL A 128 -14.47 12.49 8.75
C VAL A 128 -15.85 11.82 8.84
N GLY A 129 -16.81 12.27 8.01
CA GLY A 129 -18.17 11.72 7.99
C GLY A 129 -18.20 10.23 7.67
N GLU A 130 -17.46 9.79 6.65
CA GLU A 130 -17.36 8.36 6.29
C GLU A 130 -16.85 7.50 7.45
N ILE A 131 -15.85 7.98 8.19
CA ILE A 131 -15.30 7.26 9.34
C ILE A 131 -16.34 7.14 10.45
N LEU A 132 -17.01 8.25 10.79
CA LEU A 132 -18.01 8.27 11.87
C LEU A 132 -19.26 7.47 11.51
N ASP A 133 -19.68 7.49 10.25
CA ASP A 133 -20.83 6.71 9.78
C ASP A 133 -20.54 5.22 9.79
N ALA A 134 -19.35 4.81 9.34
CA ALA A 134 -18.95 3.42 9.44
C ALA A 134 -18.83 2.98 10.92
N GLN A 135 -18.37 3.87 11.82
CA GLN A 135 -18.31 3.57 13.25
C GLN A 135 -19.72 3.41 13.83
N GLN A 136 -20.65 4.28 13.44
CA GLN A 136 -22.06 4.18 13.81
C GLN A 136 -22.67 2.86 13.33
N HIS A 137 -22.40 2.44 12.09
CA HIS A 137 -22.88 1.14 11.61
C HIS A 137 -22.37 -0.03 12.49
N MET A 138 -21.13 0.03 12.98
CA MET A 138 -20.61 -0.99 13.89
C MET A 138 -21.31 -0.93 15.27
N VAL A 139 -21.66 0.27 15.77
CA VAL A 139 -22.49 0.44 16.97
C VAL A 139 -23.85 -0.24 16.76
N ASP A 140 -24.52 0.03 15.65
CA ASP A 140 -25.85 -0.52 15.34
C ASP A 140 -25.80 -2.05 15.22
N VAL A 141 -24.74 -2.60 14.62
CA VAL A 141 -24.50 -4.06 14.57
C VAL A 141 -24.27 -4.63 15.98
N GLY A 142 -23.59 -3.91 16.86
CA GLY A 142 -23.43 -4.28 18.27
C GLY A 142 -24.75 -4.34 19.03
N GLU A 143 -25.63 -3.37 18.81
CA GLU A 143 -26.97 -3.38 19.39
C GLU A 143 -27.82 -4.54 18.86
N LEU A 144 -27.74 -4.83 17.57
CA LEU A 144 -28.40 -5.97 16.96
C LEU A 144 -27.89 -7.29 17.56
N ALA A 145 -26.57 -7.46 17.68
CA ALA A 145 -25.98 -8.66 18.27
C ALA A 145 -26.43 -8.85 19.73
N LYS A 146 -26.45 -7.78 20.53
CA LYS A 146 -26.97 -7.81 21.90
C LYS A 146 -28.44 -8.19 21.96
N LYS A 147 -29.26 -7.67 21.04
CA LYS A 147 -30.70 -7.95 20.99
C LYS A 147 -30.99 -9.42 20.64
N GLU A 148 -30.32 -9.95 19.61
CA GLU A 148 -30.63 -11.28 19.06
C GLU A 148 -29.89 -12.41 19.81
N PHE A 149 -28.70 -12.15 20.33
CA PHE A 149 -27.84 -13.17 20.97
C PHE A 149 -27.57 -12.90 22.47
N GLY A 150 -28.02 -11.78 23.02
CA GLY A 150 -27.85 -11.47 24.45
C GLY A 150 -26.42 -11.09 24.88
N VAL A 151 -25.47 -11.02 23.96
CA VAL A 151 -24.06 -10.71 24.24
C VAL A 151 -23.77 -9.23 23.99
N ALA A 152 -23.31 -8.54 25.03
CA ALA A 152 -22.78 -7.19 24.90
C ALA A 152 -21.30 -7.28 24.52
N MET A 153 -20.93 -6.61 23.43
CA MET A 153 -19.54 -6.53 22.97
C MET A 153 -19.01 -5.10 23.05
N GLU A 154 -17.71 -4.95 23.27
CA GLU A 154 -17.07 -3.64 23.09
C GLU A 154 -17.08 -3.32 21.59
N VAL A 155 -17.64 -2.18 21.19
CA VAL A 155 -17.78 -1.86 19.77
C VAL A 155 -16.39 -1.77 19.13
N PRO A 156 -16.08 -2.61 18.12
CA PRO A 156 -14.81 -2.53 17.40
C PRO A 156 -14.60 -1.14 16.80
N ARG A 157 -13.38 -0.62 16.92
CA ARG A 157 -12.99 0.72 16.44
C ARG A 157 -12.55 0.68 14.98
N ILE A 158 -12.91 1.72 14.24
CA ILE A 158 -12.42 1.90 12.88
C ILE A 158 -10.98 2.40 12.82
N ILE A 159 -10.23 1.82 11.89
CA ILE A 159 -8.92 2.29 11.46
C ILE A 159 -9.08 2.87 10.04
N PRO A 160 -9.00 4.21 9.86
CA PRO A 160 -9.02 4.79 8.52
C PRO A 160 -7.74 4.44 7.75
N LEU A 161 -7.91 3.94 6.53
CA LEU A 161 -6.83 3.71 5.57
C LEU A 161 -6.79 4.85 4.54
N ILE A 162 -5.70 5.62 4.60
CA ILE A 162 -5.41 6.79 3.76
C ILE A 162 -4.39 6.38 2.70
N GLU A 163 -4.80 6.41 1.43
CA GLU A 163 -4.07 5.76 0.33
C GLU A 163 -3.57 6.74 -0.75
N ASP A 164 -4.14 7.94 -0.84
CA ASP A 164 -3.82 8.93 -1.88
C ASP A 164 -2.87 10.03 -1.39
N ALA A 165 -2.02 10.57 -2.27
CA ALA A 165 -0.97 11.52 -1.88
C ALA A 165 -1.52 12.87 -1.34
N PRO A 166 -2.49 13.54 -2.02
CA PRO A 166 -3.26 14.64 -1.44
C PRO A 166 -3.85 14.32 -0.07
N ALA A 167 -4.53 13.17 0.07
CA ALA A 167 -5.14 12.78 1.35
C ALA A 167 -4.10 12.58 2.47
N LEU A 168 -2.92 12.04 2.14
CA LEU A 168 -1.79 11.90 3.08
C LEU A 168 -1.28 13.26 3.59
N LEU A 169 -1.29 14.31 2.76
CA LEU A 169 -0.91 15.66 3.20
C LEU A 169 -1.90 16.27 4.20
N HIS A 170 -3.15 15.80 4.20
CA HIS A 170 -4.18 16.21 5.16
C HIS A 170 -4.43 15.20 6.28
N ALA A 171 -3.57 14.18 6.39
CA ALA A 171 -3.80 13.10 7.34
C ALA A 171 -3.83 13.59 8.80
N LYS A 172 -3.03 14.62 9.15
CA LYS A 172 -3.04 15.23 10.49
C LYS A 172 -4.41 15.83 10.80
N GLU A 173 -4.92 16.68 9.92
CA GLU A 173 -6.18 17.40 10.07
C GLU A 173 -7.36 16.44 10.05
N LEU A 174 -7.34 15.44 9.16
CA LEU A 174 -8.36 14.39 9.08
C LEU A 174 -8.45 13.65 10.42
N VAL A 175 -7.32 13.15 10.94
CA VAL A 175 -7.27 12.38 12.19
C VAL A 175 -7.67 13.23 13.38
N LYS A 176 -7.17 14.46 13.48
CA LYS A 176 -7.55 15.40 14.54
C LYS A 176 -9.04 15.68 14.54
N SER A 177 -9.61 16.00 13.37
CA SER A 177 -11.03 16.29 13.22
C SER A 177 -11.88 15.06 13.53
N THR A 178 -11.44 13.87 13.11
CA THR A 178 -12.11 12.61 13.45
C THR A 178 -12.17 12.40 14.95
N ILE A 179 -11.07 12.56 15.69
CA ILE A 179 -11.06 12.34 17.15
C ILE A 179 -12.00 13.34 17.87
N LEU A 180 -11.96 14.62 17.48
CA LEU A 180 -12.82 15.64 18.09
C LEU A 180 -14.31 15.40 17.78
N SER A 181 -14.65 15.12 16.52
CA SER A 181 -16.04 14.82 16.14
C SER A 181 -16.51 13.46 16.67
N TRP A 182 -15.59 12.53 16.94
CA TRP A 182 -15.89 11.27 17.61
C TRP A 182 -16.34 11.51 19.04
N GLU A 183 -15.61 12.33 19.80
CA GLU A 183 -16.00 12.71 21.15
C GLU A 183 -17.37 13.40 21.18
N GLU A 184 -17.63 14.30 20.23
CA GLU A 184 -18.94 14.96 20.08
C GLU A 184 -20.08 13.96 19.81
N ARG A 185 -19.87 13.02 18.87
CA ARG A 185 -20.92 12.08 18.43
C ARG A 185 -21.16 10.93 19.43
N PHE A 186 -20.09 10.42 20.04
CA PHE A 186 -20.14 9.22 20.89
C PHE A 186 -19.93 9.52 22.39
N GLY A 187 -19.75 10.79 22.76
CA GLY A 187 -19.66 11.29 24.13
C GLY A 187 -18.30 11.13 24.81
N THR A 188 -17.36 10.38 24.24
CA THR A 188 -16.00 10.23 24.78
C THR A 188 -15.01 9.97 23.65
N ALA A 189 -13.86 10.65 23.68
CA ALA A 189 -12.77 10.38 22.75
C ALA A 189 -12.18 8.98 22.97
N PRO A 190 -11.73 8.28 21.92
CA PRO A 190 -11.07 6.99 22.09
C PRO A 190 -9.73 7.17 22.81
N GLU A 191 -9.38 6.27 23.73
CA GLU A 191 -8.06 6.29 24.40
C GLU A 191 -6.91 6.10 23.40
N LYS A 192 -7.16 5.32 22.35
CA LYS A 192 -6.21 5.01 21.28
C LYS A 192 -6.91 5.12 19.93
N PHE A 193 -6.23 5.70 18.95
CA PHE A 193 -6.71 5.79 17.58
C PHE A 193 -5.59 5.38 16.60
N ARG A 194 -5.83 4.32 15.82
CA ARG A 194 -4.88 3.85 14.80
C ARG A 194 -5.26 4.39 13.43
N VAL A 195 -4.26 4.68 12.62
CA VAL A 195 -4.40 5.14 11.25
C VAL A 195 -3.53 4.26 10.36
N PHE A 196 -4.03 3.89 9.19
CA PHE A 196 -3.31 3.09 8.22
C PHE A 196 -2.91 3.95 7.02
N LEU A 197 -1.62 4.04 6.72
CA LEU A 197 -1.09 4.75 5.56
C LEU A 197 -0.70 3.76 4.45
N GLY A 198 -1.23 3.98 3.24
CA GLY A 198 -0.95 3.17 2.06
C GLY A 198 0.14 3.77 1.15
N LYS A 199 1.32 3.15 1.09
CA LYS A 199 2.40 3.58 0.19
C LYS A 199 2.15 3.23 -1.27
N SER A 200 1.62 2.04 -1.52
CA SER A 200 1.50 1.48 -2.89
C SER A 200 0.58 2.31 -3.78
N ASP A 201 -0.51 2.79 -3.22
CA ASP A 201 -1.58 3.47 -3.94
C ASP A 201 -1.23 4.92 -4.26
N SER A 202 -0.61 5.63 -3.31
CA SER A 202 -0.06 6.96 -3.56
C SER A 202 1.06 6.92 -4.60
N ALA A 203 1.87 5.85 -4.64
CA ALA A 203 2.90 5.67 -5.65
C ALA A 203 2.29 5.50 -7.04
N LEU A 204 1.24 4.71 -7.16
CA LEU A 204 0.52 4.54 -8.42
C LEU A 204 0.00 5.88 -8.97
N SER A 205 -0.49 6.77 -8.10
CA SER A 205 -1.05 8.07 -8.51
C SER A 205 0.01 9.15 -8.75
N PHE A 206 1.09 9.21 -7.95
CA PHE A 206 2.03 10.34 -7.94
C PHE A 206 3.50 9.96 -8.19
N GLY A 207 3.81 8.68 -8.32
CA GLY A 207 5.17 8.19 -8.53
C GLY A 207 5.92 7.95 -7.23
N HIS A 208 7.11 7.38 -7.36
CA HIS A 208 7.87 6.82 -6.24
C HIS A 208 8.25 7.85 -5.17
N VAL A 209 8.85 8.95 -5.60
CA VAL A 209 9.38 10.00 -4.72
C VAL A 209 8.25 10.76 -4.03
N ALA A 210 7.30 11.29 -4.80
CA ALA A 210 6.17 12.05 -4.26
C ALA A 210 5.38 11.23 -3.23
N SER A 211 5.09 9.96 -3.53
CA SER A 211 4.43 9.04 -2.60
C SER A 211 5.21 8.82 -1.30
N THR A 212 6.54 8.65 -1.38
CA THR A 212 7.39 8.51 -0.20
C THR A 212 7.36 9.77 0.65
N LEU A 213 7.48 10.95 0.02
CA LEU A 213 7.42 12.23 0.69
C LEU A 213 6.05 12.47 1.37
N SER A 214 4.94 12.19 0.69
CA SER A 214 3.59 12.28 1.26
C SER A 214 3.41 11.38 2.48
N CYS A 215 3.91 10.14 2.42
CA CYS A 215 3.90 9.22 3.55
C CYS A 215 4.67 9.77 4.76
N LYS A 216 5.87 10.31 4.53
CA LYS A 216 6.71 10.87 5.60
C LYS A 216 6.12 12.14 6.19
N TYR A 217 5.50 12.98 5.36
CA TYR A 217 4.73 14.14 5.80
C TYR A 217 3.58 13.71 6.72
N ALA A 218 2.79 12.72 6.31
CA ALA A 218 1.68 12.19 7.10
C ALA A 218 2.15 11.63 8.46
N ILE A 219 3.25 10.86 8.47
CA ILE A 219 3.83 10.30 9.70
C ILE A 219 4.26 11.42 10.66
N SER A 220 4.95 12.45 10.17
CA SER A 220 5.34 13.62 10.97
C SER A 220 4.10 14.31 11.56
N GLY A 221 3.10 14.60 10.72
CA GLY A 221 1.90 15.33 11.14
C GLY A 221 1.04 14.57 12.15
N ILE A 222 0.77 13.29 11.93
CA ILE A 222 0.01 12.45 12.88
C ILE A 222 0.77 12.30 14.21
N SER A 223 2.09 12.23 14.16
CA SER A 223 2.91 12.11 15.36
C SER A 223 2.85 13.34 16.27
N GLU A 224 2.68 14.53 15.69
CA GLU A 224 2.49 15.79 16.44
C GLU A 224 1.21 15.76 17.30
N LEU A 225 0.18 15.02 16.87
CA LEU A 225 -1.09 14.92 17.59
C LEU A 225 -0.96 14.30 18.98
N ASN A 226 0.04 13.45 19.22
CA ASN A 226 0.31 12.88 20.54
C ASN A 226 0.68 13.93 21.60
N SER A 227 1.04 15.15 21.16
CA SER A 227 1.28 16.30 22.04
C SER A 227 0.11 17.29 22.10
N GLU A 228 -0.84 17.17 21.16
CA GLU A 228 -1.99 18.07 21.04
C GLU A 228 -3.27 17.48 21.66
N LEU A 229 -3.39 16.16 21.71
CA LEU A 229 -4.58 15.42 22.14
C LEU A 229 -4.21 14.38 23.21
N ASP A 230 -5.18 14.04 24.06
CA ASP A 230 -5.01 12.98 25.07
C ASP A 230 -5.10 11.56 24.46
N THR A 231 -5.66 11.42 23.26
CA THR A 231 -5.73 10.17 22.49
C THR A 231 -4.36 9.77 21.95
N GLY A 232 -3.89 8.57 22.30
CA GLY A 232 -2.66 8.02 21.71
C GLY A 232 -2.87 7.62 20.25
N THR A 233 -2.00 8.08 19.34
CA THR A 233 -2.05 7.72 17.92
C THR A 233 -1.08 6.59 17.58
N GLY A 234 -1.56 5.61 16.80
CA GLY A 234 -0.75 4.53 16.21
C GLY A 234 -0.79 4.59 14.69
N ILE A 235 0.32 4.30 14.03
CA ILE A 235 0.42 4.34 12.56
C ILE A 235 0.80 2.95 12.04
N ILE A 236 -0.11 2.40 11.23
CA ILE A 236 0.13 1.19 10.43
C ILE A 236 0.65 1.64 9.07
N PHE A 237 1.75 1.04 8.62
CA PHE A 237 2.36 1.37 7.34
C PHE A 237 2.30 0.21 6.36
N GLY A 238 1.53 0.39 5.28
CA GLY A 238 1.34 -0.59 4.22
C GLY A 238 2.41 -0.47 3.15
N ALA A 239 3.35 -1.40 3.16
CA ALA A 239 4.48 -1.43 2.22
C ALA A 239 4.70 -2.83 1.63
N GLY A 240 4.96 -2.86 0.32
CA GLY A 240 5.40 -4.04 -0.42
C GLY A 240 6.93 -4.17 -0.45
N THR A 241 7.42 -5.28 -1.02
CA THR A 241 8.86 -5.59 -1.01
C THR A 241 9.65 -4.89 -2.11
N LEU A 242 9.02 -4.51 -3.24
CA LEU A 242 9.65 -3.73 -4.31
C LEU A 242 9.70 -2.24 -3.95
N PRO A 243 10.72 -1.48 -4.44
CA PRO A 243 10.91 -0.10 -4.02
C PRO A 243 9.72 0.82 -4.24
N PHE A 244 9.10 0.76 -5.42
CA PHE A 244 7.91 1.56 -5.73
C PHE A 244 6.80 1.46 -4.66
N ARG A 245 6.67 0.28 -4.05
CA ARG A 245 5.66 -0.05 -3.04
C ARG A 245 6.16 0.04 -1.60
N GLY A 246 7.42 0.42 -1.38
CA GLY A 246 7.98 0.72 -0.05
C GLY A 246 9.27 -0.02 0.32
N ASN A 247 9.79 -0.92 -0.52
CA ASN A 247 11.05 -1.64 -0.29
C ASN A 247 11.17 -2.35 1.08
N LEU A 248 10.07 -2.91 1.60
CA LEU A 248 10.03 -3.57 2.89
C LEU A 248 10.51 -5.02 2.78
N ASN A 249 11.81 -5.23 2.92
CA ASN A 249 12.42 -6.56 2.95
C ASN A 249 13.67 -6.56 3.84
N LEU A 250 14.15 -7.76 4.22
CA LEU A 250 15.27 -7.89 5.16
C LEU A 250 16.55 -7.15 4.70
N LYS A 251 16.87 -7.17 3.40
CA LYS A 251 18.09 -6.54 2.87
C LYS A 251 18.06 -5.01 2.98
N ASN A 252 16.88 -4.42 2.88
CA ASN A 252 16.68 -2.98 2.96
C ASN A 252 16.10 -2.51 4.31
N ALA A 253 15.95 -3.41 5.30
CA ALA A 253 15.20 -3.12 6.52
C ALA A 253 15.74 -1.93 7.31
N GLU A 254 17.07 -1.77 7.39
CA GLU A 254 17.70 -0.62 8.07
C GLU A 254 17.34 0.72 7.39
N ASN A 255 17.31 0.76 6.06
CA ASN A 255 16.87 1.94 5.34
C ASN A 255 15.38 2.18 5.59
N PHE A 256 14.54 1.14 5.47
CA PHE A 256 13.10 1.22 5.68
C PHE A 256 12.74 1.81 7.05
N PHE A 257 13.29 1.25 8.14
CA PHE A 257 12.99 1.74 9.49
C PHE A 257 13.53 3.16 9.73
N ARG A 258 14.62 3.55 9.06
CA ARG A 258 15.13 4.93 9.10
C ARG A 258 14.23 5.91 8.33
N GLU A 259 13.66 5.50 7.20
CA GLU A 259 12.78 6.36 6.39
C GLU A 259 11.44 6.64 7.08
N TYR A 260 10.85 5.60 7.66
CA TYR A 260 9.48 5.64 8.18
C TYR A 260 9.44 5.61 9.72
N ARG A 261 10.38 6.31 10.38
CA ARG A 261 10.37 6.45 11.84
C ARG A 261 9.08 7.14 12.30
N GLY A 262 8.50 6.65 13.39
CA GLY A 262 7.20 7.10 13.90
C GLY A 262 6.07 6.11 13.67
N ILE A 263 6.25 5.13 12.76
CA ILE A 263 5.27 4.06 12.59
C ILE A 263 5.28 3.11 13.79
N SER A 264 4.12 2.51 14.07
CA SER A 264 3.96 1.54 15.15
C SER A 264 3.80 0.11 14.65
N THR A 265 3.27 -0.07 13.43
CA THR A 265 2.97 -1.37 12.84
C THR A 265 3.41 -1.38 11.37
N ILE A 266 4.05 -2.46 10.91
CA ILE A 266 4.34 -2.69 9.48
C ILE A 266 3.46 -3.82 8.93
N THR A 267 3.19 -3.80 7.62
CA THR A 267 2.57 -4.95 6.95
C THR A 267 3.61 -6.00 6.52
N LEU A 268 3.40 -7.27 6.86
CA LEU A 268 4.10 -8.40 6.27
C LEU A 268 3.25 -8.99 5.12
N GLN A 269 3.57 -8.60 3.89
CA GLN A 269 2.82 -9.01 2.69
C GLN A 269 3.22 -10.43 2.22
N SER A 270 2.55 -10.96 1.19
CA SER A 270 2.77 -12.36 0.77
C SER A 270 4.12 -12.57 0.09
N ALA A 271 4.68 -11.55 -0.59
CA ALA A 271 5.98 -11.70 -1.25
C ALA A 271 7.11 -12.02 -0.26
N VAL A 272 7.22 -11.27 0.84
CA VAL A 272 8.27 -11.51 1.85
C VAL A 272 8.10 -12.86 2.54
N ARG A 273 6.87 -13.37 2.67
CA ARG A 273 6.60 -14.69 3.29
C ARG A 273 6.92 -15.85 2.36
N TYR A 274 6.63 -15.72 1.06
CA TYR A 274 6.62 -16.87 0.15
C TYR A 274 7.61 -16.80 -1.02
N SER A 275 8.12 -15.61 -1.37
CA SER A 275 9.02 -15.40 -2.52
C SER A 275 10.44 -15.02 -2.13
N HIS A 276 10.66 -14.70 -0.85
CA HIS A 276 11.96 -14.37 -0.28
C HIS A 276 12.65 -15.61 0.29
N GLY A 277 13.90 -15.43 0.76
CA GLY A 277 14.67 -16.55 1.31
C GLY A 277 14.04 -17.10 2.59
N LYS A 278 14.17 -18.42 2.82
CA LYS A 278 13.72 -19.05 4.08
C LYS A 278 14.36 -18.34 5.28
N GLY A 279 13.56 -17.96 6.29
CA GLY A 279 14.04 -17.21 7.45
C GLY A 279 14.09 -15.69 7.27
N GLU A 280 13.96 -15.16 6.04
CA GLU A 280 14.02 -13.70 5.81
C GLU A 280 12.81 -12.98 6.43
N ALA A 281 11.61 -13.58 6.38
CA ALA A 281 10.41 -13.02 6.97
C ALA A 281 10.50 -12.97 8.50
N GLU A 282 10.86 -14.09 9.13
CA GLU A 282 11.02 -14.22 10.58
C GLU A 282 12.09 -13.27 11.12
N ALA A 283 13.19 -13.09 10.39
CA ALA A 283 14.22 -12.13 10.75
C ALA A 283 13.73 -10.68 10.65
N LEU A 284 12.92 -10.36 9.64
CA LEU A 284 12.30 -9.04 9.49
C LEU A 284 11.31 -8.76 10.62
N VAL A 285 10.51 -9.76 11.03
CA VAL A 285 9.59 -9.65 12.18
C VAL A 285 10.36 -9.32 13.46
N ARG A 286 11.40 -10.10 13.80
CA ARG A 286 12.23 -9.83 14.99
C ARG A 286 12.87 -8.44 14.97
N LEU A 287 13.27 -7.96 13.79
CA LEU A 287 13.81 -6.61 13.66
C LEU A 287 12.73 -5.54 13.87
N ALA A 288 11.53 -5.75 13.35
CA ALA A 288 10.40 -4.85 13.56
C ALA A 288 10.01 -4.76 15.03
N GLU A 289 9.93 -5.89 15.73
CA GLU A 289 9.66 -5.94 17.18
C GLU A 289 10.69 -5.15 18.00
N ALA A 290 11.97 -5.27 17.64
CA ALA A 290 13.06 -4.57 18.33
C ALA A 290 13.10 -3.06 18.05
N ARG A 291 12.58 -2.62 16.90
CA ARG A 291 12.67 -1.23 16.43
C ARG A 291 11.41 -0.42 16.70
N LEU A 292 10.22 -1.02 16.60
CA LEU A 292 8.97 -0.27 16.56
C LEU A 292 8.35 -0.03 17.95
N PRO A 293 7.84 1.19 18.26
CA PRO A 293 7.99 2.42 17.48
C PRO A 293 9.31 3.14 17.80
N GLU A 294 9.99 3.63 16.76
CA GLU A 294 11.05 4.62 16.92
C GLU A 294 10.47 6.04 16.95
N SER A 295 11.21 7.00 17.52
CA SER A 295 10.84 8.42 17.51
C SER A 295 10.73 8.96 16.08
N PRO A 296 9.64 9.66 15.74
CA PRO A 296 9.41 10.21 14.40
C PRO A 296 10.41 11.30 14.04
N ASN A 297 10.59 11.51 12.74
CA ASN A 297 11.19 12.75 12.25
C ASN A 297 10.07 13.81 12.16
N ILE A 298 10.26 14.93 12.86
CA ILE A 298 9.33 16.07 12.81
C ILE A 298 9.92 17.14 11.89
N TYR A 299 9.13 17.58 10.92
CA TYR A 299 9.52 18.59 9.94
C TYR A 299 9.09 19.99 10.38
N SER A 300 9.96 20.99 10.18
CA SER A 300 9.58 22.40 10.38
C SER A 300 8.57 22.87 9.33
N SER A 301 7.99 24.05 9.52
CA SER A 301 7.06 24.63 8.54
C SER A 301 7.73 24.84 7.17
N GLU A 302 8.98 25.29 7.15
CA GLU A 302 9.76 25.49 5.92
C GLU A 302 10.04 24.14 5.23
N GLU A 303 10.40 23.11 5.98
CA GLU A 303 10.64 21.77 5.43
C GLU A 303 9.36 21.13 4.88
N LYS A 304 8.22 21.37 5.55
CA LYS A 304 6.91 20.96 5.07
C LYS A 304 6.56 21.64 3.75
N GLU A 305 6.84 22.93 3.60
CA GLU A 305 6.65 23.67 2.35
C GLU A 305 7.54 23.12 1.23
N GLU A 306 8.82 22.83 1.51
CA GLU A 306 9.72 22.20 0.54
C GLU A 306 9.21 20.83 0.08
N ILE A 307 8.79 19.98 1.03
CA ILE A 307 8.25 18.65 0.75
C ILE A 307 7.01 18.74 -0.14
N ILE A 308 6.08 19.65 0.15
CA ILE A 308 4.87 19.87 -0.66
C ILE A 308 5.22 20.25 -2.10
N ASN A 309 6.15 21.19 -2.27
CA ASN A 309 6.58 21.63 -3.60
C ASN A 309 7.30 20.51 -4.37
N LEU A 310 8.13 19.71 -3.69
CA LEU A 310 8.75 18.52 -4.28
C LEU A 310 7.69 17.51 -4.73
N ILE A 311 6.67 17.23 -3.92
CA ILE A 311 5.54 16.37 -4.30
C ILE A 311 4.87 16.88 -5.59
N GLY A 312 4.65 18.19 -5.69
CA GLY A 312 4.10 18.82 -6.89
C GLY A 312 4.97 18.61 -8.14
N VAL A 313 6.28 18.85 -8.05
CA VAL A 313 7.22 18.67 -9.18
C VAL A 313 7.30 17.21 -9.63
N PHE A 314 7.52 16.29 -8.69
CA PHE A 314 7.64 14.86 -9.00
C PHE A 314 6.31 14.28 -9.52
N GLY A 315 5.18 14.66 -8.92
CA GLY A 315 3.84 14.26 -9.36
C GLY A 315 3.53 14.75 -10.79
N THR A 316 3.93 15.97 -11.12
CA THR A 316 3.76 16.56 -12.45
C THR A 316 4.46 15.74 -13.53
N ARG A 317 5.74 15.39 -13.30
CA ARG A 317 6.53 14.63 -14.28
C ARG A 317 6.05 13.19 -14.42
N TYR A 318 5.76 12.54 -13.30
CA TYR A 318 5.23 11.19 -13.31
C TYR A 318 3.89 11.09 -14.05
N SER A 319 2.94 11.99 -13.76
CA SER A 319 1.60 11.98 -14.35
C SER A 319 1.63 12.09 -15.88
N ARG A 320 2.51 12.94 -16.43
CA ARG A 320 2.68 13.11 -17.89
C ARG A 320 3.05 11.80 -18.57
N ILE A 321 4.05 11.08 -18.05
CA ILE A 321 4.56 9.85 -18.67
C ILE A 321 3.57 8.70 -18.49
N ILE A 322 2.94 8.57 -17.31
CA ILE A 322 2.02 7.47 -17.03
C ILE A 322 0.77 7.49 -17.92
N ARG A 323 0.30 8.68 -18.32
CA ARG A 323 -0.80 8.80 -19.27
C ARG A 323 -0.50 8.11 -20.60
N GLU A 324 0.74 8.23 -21.10
CA GLU A 324 1.16 7.55 -22.33
C GLU A 324 1.33 6.03 -22.13
N LEU A 325 1.79 5.61 -20.94
CA LEU A 325 2.05 4.20 -20.64
C LEU A 325 0.79 3.39 -20.27
N SER A 326 -0.29 4.06 -19.85
CA SER A 326 -1.49 3.42 -19.33
C SER A 326 -2.06 2.30 -20.23
N PRO A 327 -2.20 2.46 -21.56
CA PRO A 327 -2.71 1.39 -22.42
C PRO A 327 -1.87 0.11 -22.35
N ALA A 328 -0.55 0.24 -22.45
CA ALA A 328 0.38 -0.89 -22.38
C ALA A 328 0.35 -1.55 -21.00
N ILE A 329 0.31 -0.76 -19.93
CA ILE A 329 0.25 -1.24 -18.54
C ILE A 329 -1.03 -2.06 -18.30
N ASN A 330 -2.19 -1.57 -18.73
CA ASN A 330 -3.46 -2.26 -18.52
C ASN A 330 -3.49 -3.62 -19.25
N GLN A 331 -2.99 -3.66 -20.47
CA GLN A 331 -2.92 -4.88 -21.26
C GLN A 331 -2.04 -5.94 -20.58
N LEU A 332 -0.85 -5.54 -20.13
CA LEU A 332 0.10 -6.41 -19.44
C LEU A 332 -0.42 -6.89 -18.08
N ALA A 333 -1.07 -5.99 -17.34
CA ALA A 333 -1.63 -6.30 -16.04
C ALA A 333 -2.64 -7.46 -16.10
N CYS A 334 -3.44 -7.55 -17.16
CA CYS A 334 -4.37 -8.68 -17.34
C CYS A 334 -3.66 -10.05 -17.39
N LEU A 335 -2.41 -10.09 -17.87
CA LEU A 335 -1.65 -11.33 -18.08
C LEU A 335 -0.85 -11.79 -16.86
N LEU A 336 -0.63 -10.91 -15.88
CA LEU A 336 0.04 -11.29 -14.64
C LEU A 336 -0.77 -12.35 -13.86
N PRO A 337 -0.12 -13.30 -13.20
CA PRO A 337 -0.81 -14.34 -12.43
C PRO A 337 -1.63 -13.75 -11.27
N GLN A 338 -2.69 -14.44 -10.88
CA GLN A 338 -3.45 -14.16 -9.67
C GLN A 338 -3.01 -15.13 -8.57
N GLN A 339 -2.70 -14.61 -7.39
CA GLN A 339 -2.16 -15.39 -6.25
C GLN A 339 -3.13 -15.45 -5.06
N ARG A 340 -4.33 -14.92 -5.26
CA ARG A 340 -5.47 -14.87 -4.32
C ARG A 340 -6.77 -14.90 -5.12
N ASP A 341 -7.88 -15.25 -4.50
CA ASP A 341 -9.23 -15.26 -5.09
C ASP A 341 -9.83 -13.84 -5.24
N ARG A 342 -9.12 -12.99 -5.98
CA ARG A 342 -9.47 -11.59 -6.16
C ARG A 342 -10.81 -11.46 -6.89
N LEU A 343 -11.61 -10.46 -6.49
CA LEU A 343 -12.83 -10.12 -7.21
C LEU A 343 -12.48 -9.62 -8.62
N MET A 344 -12.78 -10.42 -9.63
CA MET A 344 -12.60 -10.03 -11.03
C MET A 344 -13.61 -8.95 -11.40
N HIS A 345 -13.13 -7.75 -11.69
CA HIS A 345 -13.95 -6.72 -12.32
C HIS A 345 -14.03 -7.05 -13.83
N LYS A 346 -14.96 -7.93 -14.22
CA LYS A 346 -15.15 -8.40 -15.61
C LYS A 346 -15.86 -7.38 -16.50
N GLY A 347 -15.41 -6.13 -16.51
CA GLY A 347 -15.87 -5.09 -17.44
C GLY A 347 -14.70 -4.36 -18.09
N THR A 348 -14.96 -3.63 -19.17
CA THR A 348 -14.03 -2.62 -19.73
C THR A 348 -13.60 -1.57 -18.70
N GLY A 349 -14.31 -1.48 -17.56
CA GLY A 349 -13.85 -0.81 -16.35
C GLY A 349 -13.08 -1.79 -15.46
N GLY A 350 -11.75 -1.71 -15.50
CA GLY A 350 -10.89 -2.26 -14.45
C GLY A 350 -11.17 -1.59 -13.10
N TYR A 351 -10.21 -1.61 -12.18
CA TYR A 351 -10.30 -0.81 -10.96
C TYR A 351 -10.28 0.68 -11.37
N SER A 352 -11.45 1.26 -11.65
CA SER A 352 -11.58 2.64 -12.06
C SER A 352 -11.41 3.49 -10.82
N ARG A 353 -10.19 3.97 -10.59
CA ARG A 353 -10.00 5.08 -9.66
C ARG A 353 -10.44 6.35 -10.37
N ASN A 354 -11.29 7.12 -9.69
CA ASN A 354 -11.48 8.51 -10.05
C ASN A 354 -10.11 9.21 -9.99
N ALA A 355 -9.88 10.18 -10.87
CA ALA A 355 -8.71 11.03 -10.77
C ALA A 355 -8.59 11.61 -9.32
N PRO A 356 -7.39 11.61 -8.72
CA PRO A 356 -7.22 12.11 -7.36
C PRO A 356 -7.62 13.59 -7.29
N ASP A 357 -8.32 13.99 -6.23
CA ASP A 357 -8.61 15.40 -5.99
C ASP A 357 -7.33 16.11 -5.52
N ILE A 358 -6.70 16.80 -6.45
CA ILE A 358 -5.45 17.53 -6.23
C ILE A 358 -5.67 18.97 -5.76
N SER A 359 -6.92 19.44 -5.65
CA SER A 359 -7.24 20.86 -5.42
C SER A 359 -6.49 21.43 -4.21
N CYS A 360 -6.45 20.66 -3.12
CA CYS A 360 -5.76 21.06 -1.91
C CYS A 360 -4.24 21.07 -2.09
N LEU A 361 -3.65 20.04 -2.70
CA LEU A 361 -2.22 20.01 -3.03
C LEU A 361 -1.81 21.18 -3.92
N VAL A 362 -2.61 21.52 -4.94
CA VAL A 362 -2.36 22.66 -5.83
C VAL A 362 -2.35 23.97 -5.04
N SER A 363 -3.29 24.14 -4.11
CA SER A 363 -3.38 25.34 -3.26
C SER A 363 -2.22 25.49 -2.26
N LEU A 364 -1.63 24.38 -1.84
CA LEU A 364 -0.48 24.36 -0.93
C LEU A 364 0.86 24.56 -1.66
N CYS A 365 0.92 24.24 -2.96
CA CYS A 365 2.11 24.45 -3.77
C CYS A 365 2.39 25.93 -4.06
N ARG A 366 3.66 26.24 -4.34
CA ARG A 366 4.05 27.49 -5.00
C ARG A 366 3.29 27.64 -6.32
N SER A 367 2.83 28.85 -6.61
CA SER A 367 1.82 29.09 -7.65
C SER A 367 2.17 28.60 -9.07
N ASP A 368 3.45 28.59 -9.46
CA ASP A 368 3.91 28.03 -10.74
C ASP A 368 3.86 26.50 -10.74
N ILE A 369 4.34 25.85 -9.67
CA ILE A 369 4.31 24.39 -9.49
C ILE A 369 2.87 23.88 -9.43
N GLY A 370 2.00 24.56 -8.67
CA GLY A 370 0.58 24.21 -8.56
C GLY A 370 -0.12 24.23 -9.92
N LYS A 371 0.11 25.28 -10.73
CA LYS A 371 -0.47 25.38 -12.09
C LYS A 371 0.03 24.29 -13.04
N GLU A 372 1.32 23.95 -12.96
CA GLU A 372 1.88 22.89 -13.80
C GLU A 372 1.35 21.50 -13.41
N LEU A 373 1.19 21.25 -12.11
CA LEU A 373 0.57 20.04 -11.61
C LEU A 373 -0.87 19.92 -12.11
N GLU A 374 -1.67 20.98 -11.94
CA GLU A 374 -3.06 21.03 -12.41
C GLU A 374 -3.16 20.76 -13.92
N THR A 375 -2.25 21.33 -14.72
CA THR A 375 -2.21 21.13 -16.17
C THR A 375 -1.76 19.72 -16.57
N SER A 376 -0.92 19.08 -15.75
CA SER A 376 -0.39 17.74 -16.06
C SER A 376 -1.41 16.63 -15.81
N MET A 377 -2.28 16.82 -14.83
CA MET A 377 -3.24 15.82 -14.40
C MET A 377 -4.30 15.59 -15.50
N PRO A 378 -4.73 14.33 -15.69
CA PRO A 378 -5.67 14.02 -16.75
C PRO A 378 -7.05 14.64 -16.45
N SER A 379 -7.70 15.17 -17.48
CA SER A 379 -9.06 15.73 -17.40
C SER A 379 -10.15 14.65 -17.33
N GLU A 380 -9.79 13.40 -17.66
CA GLU A 380 -10.66 12.22 -17.62
C GLU A 380 -10.02 11.15 -16.74
N ASP A 381 -10.83 10.22 -16.22
CA ASP A 381 -10.34 9.16 -15.35
C ASP A 381 -9.32 8.26 -16.07
N LEU A 382 -8.11 8.18 -15.51
CA LEU A 382 -7.10 7.27 -16.00
C LEU A 382 -7.32 5.89 -15.40
N HIS A 383 -7.83 4.97 -16.21
CA HIS A 383 -7.93 3.57 -15.80
C HIS A 383 -6.52 2.98 -15.63
N LEU A 384 -6.17 2.59 -14.41
CA LEU A 384 -4.93 1.88 -14.09
C LEU A 384 -5.26 0.59 -13.33
N PRO A 385 -4.46 -0.48 -13.51
CA PRO A 385 -4.61 -1.67 -12.70
C PRO A 385 -4.16 -1.38 -11.26
N ARG A 386 -4.57 -2.21 -10.30
CA ARG A 386 -4.10 -2.07 -8.90
C ARG A 386 -2.57 -2.13 -8.80
N ALA A 387 -2.00 -1.48 -7.78
CA ALA A 387 -0.56 -1.21 -7.64
C ALA A 387 0.37 -2.43 -7.84
N ILE A 388 0.00 -3.62 -7.38
CA ILE A 388 0.79 -4.86 -7.62
C ILE A 388 0.87 -5.18 -9.11
N LYS A 389 -0.27 -5.14 -9.80
CA LYS A 389 -0.33 -5.45 -11.23
C LYS A 389 0.30 -4.35 -12.08
N PHE A 390 0.14 -3.09 -11.68
CA PHE A 390 0.81 -1.94 -12.27
C PHE A 390 2.34 -2.09 -12.21
N THR A 391 2.87 -2.32 -11.01
CA THR A 391 4.31 -2.46 -10.78
C THR A 391 4.84 -3.68 -11.52
N GLY A 392 4.15 -4.82 -11.41
CA GLY A 392 4.53 -6.03 -12.12
C GLY A 392 4.57 -5.89 -13.63
N ALA A 393 3.63 -5.14 -14.23
CA ALA A 393 3.57 -4.91 -15.67
C ALA A 393 4.79 -4.12 -16.16
N LEU A 394 5.12 -3.03 -15.46
CA LEU A 394 6.24 -2.15 -15.79
C LEU A 394 7.60 -2.83 -15.62
N TYR A 395 7.80 -3.56 -14.53
CA TYR A 395 8.97 -4.43 -14.41
C TYR A 395 9.02 -5.44 -15.57
N SER A 396 7.89 -6.03 -15.96
CA SER A 396 7.86 -7.08 -16.99
C SER A 396 8.20 -6.62 -18.42
N ILE A 397 8.28 -5.31 -18.67
CA ILE A 397 8.79 -4.74 -19.93
C ILE A 397 10.18 -4.10 -19.79
N GLY A 398 10.82 -4.27 -18.63
CA GLY A 398 12.15 -3.71 -18.37
C GLY A 398 12.11 -2.22 -18.06
N LEU A 399 10.98 -1.68 -17.61
CA LEU A 399 10.86 -0.27 -17.20
C LEU A 399 10.33 -0.19 -15.76
N PRO A 400 11.18 -0.38 -14.73
CA PRO A 400 10.75 -0.23 -13.34
C PRO A 400 10.15 1.17 -13.08
N PRO A 401 8.98 1.27 -12.43
CA PRO A 401 8.27 2.54 -12.24
C PRO A 401 9.01 3.57 -11.36
N GLU A 402 10.03 3.14 -10.63
CA GLU A 402 10.91 4.02 -9.84
C GLU A 402 11.65 5.05 -10.68
N PHE A 403 11.87 4.79 -11.97
CA PHE A 403 12.57 5.71 -12.87
C PHE A 403 11.64 6.75 -13.51
N ILE A 404 10.35 6.45 -13.63
CA ILE A 404 9.40 7.24 -14.42
C ILE A 404 9.24 8.63 -13.81
N GLY A 405 9.64 9.66 -14.56
CA GLY A 405 9.56 11.07 -14.20
C GLY A 405 10.53 11.50 -13.11
N THR A 406 11.33 10.59 -12.54
CA THR A 406 12.11 10.86 -11.32
C THR A 406 13.38 11.67 -11.62
N GLY A 407 14.07 11.41 -12.74
CA GLY A 407 15.29 12.14 -13.08
C GLY A 407 15.03 13.56 -13.53
N THR A 408 14.11 13.74 -14.47
CA THR A 408 13.70 15.06 -14.95
C THR A 408 13.04 15.90 -13.86
N ALA A 409 12.26 15.28 -12.95
CA ALA A 409 11.76 15.98 -11.77
C ALA A 409 12.87 16.45 -10.82
N LEU A 410 13.96 15.68 -10.69
CA LEU A 410 15.10 16.09 -9.88
C LEU A 410 15.84 17.30 -10.49
N GLU A 411 16.04 17.32 -11.80
CA GLU A 411 16.58 18.50 -12.51
C GLU A 411 15.67 19.72 -12.35
N GLU A 412 14.36 19.55 -12.53
CA GLU A 412 13.40 20.63 -12.39
C GLU A 412 13.30 21.14 -10.95
N ALA A 413 13.31 20.25 -9.96
CA ALA A 413 13.33 20.64 -8.55
C ALA A 413 14.57 21.48 -8.24
N ARG A 414 15.73 21.14 -8.82
CA ARG A 414 16.97 21.91 -8.66
C ARG A 414 16.84 23.30 -9.27
N GLU A 415 16.26 23.42 -10.46
CA GLU A 415 16.02 24.70 -11.14
C GLU A 415 15.02 25.57 -10.36
N LYS A 416 13.91 24.98 -9.92
CA LYS A 416 12.78 25.71 -9.32
C LYS A 416 12.95 26.00 -7.84
N LEU A 417 13.48 25.05 -7.06
CA LEU A 417 13.52 25.08 -5.60
C LEU A 417 14.94 25.26 -5.03
N GLY A 418 15.96 25.25 -5.91
CA GLY A 418 17.35 25.46 -5.55
C GLY A 418 18.09 24.17 -5.15
N GLU A 419 19.43 24.24 -5.20
CA GLU A 419 20.31 23.10 -4.91
C GLU A 419 20.15 22.61 -3.46
N GLU A 420 20.01 23.51 -2.50
CA GLU A 420 19.89 23.13 -1.08
C GLU A 420 18.65 22.27 -0.80
N THR A 421 17.51 22.58 -1.42
CA THR A 421 16.28 21.79 -1.31
C THR A 421 16.48 20.40 -1.91
N CYS A 422 17.20 20.30 -3.03
CA CYS A 422 17.54 19.02 -3.64
C CYS A 422 18.53 18.22 -2.81
N GLU A 423 19.52 18.87 -2.20
CA GLU A 423 20.43 18.21 -1.26
C GLU A 423 19.66 17.68 -0.05
N ARG A 424 18.74 18.46 0.51
CA ARG A 424 17.85 18.02 1.60
C ARG A 424 16.95 16.86 1.17
N LEU A 425 16.44 16.86 -0.07
CA LEU A 425 15.71 15.71 -0.62
C LEU A 425 16.56 14.43 -0.52
N LEU A 426 17.82 14.49 -0.97
CA LEU A 426 18.69 13.31 -1.07
C LEU A 426 19.36 12.91 0.25
N THR A 427 19.46 13.81 1.23
CA THR A 427 20.18 13.55 2.49
C THR A 427 19.25 13.41 3.70
N LYS A 428 18.07 14.05 3.66
CA LYS A 428 17.14 14.12 4.79
C LYS A 428 15.74 13.61 4.46
N TYR A 429 15.14 14.06 3.37
CA TYR A 429 13.74 13.73 3.08
C TYR A 429 13.58 12.34 2.44
N PHE A 430 14.53 11.86 1.65
CA PHE A 430 14.52 10.51 1.08
C PHE A 430 15.94 9.94 0.84
N PRO A 431 16.75 9.74 1.91
CA PRO A 431 18.13 9.28 1.78
C PRO A 431 18.31 7.87 1.16
N SER A 432 17.28 7.03 1.17
CA SER A 432 17.33 5.70 0.54
C SER A 432 16.96 5.67 -0.94
N LEU A 433 16.61 6.81 -1.58
CA LEU A 433 16.27 6.86 -3.00
C LEU A 433 17.35 6.22 -3.90
N GLY A 434 18.62 6.48 -3.62
CA GLY A 434 19.72 5.87 -4.37
C GLY A 434 19.78 4.34 -4.23
N SER A 435 19.44 3.81 -3.04
CA SER A 435 19.36 2.35 -2.80
C SER A 435 18.19 1.73 -3.55
N ASP A 436 17.05 2.40 -3.56
CA ASP A 436 15.85 1.99 -4.30
C ASP A 436 16.12 1.93 -5.81
N LEU A 437 16.72 2.98 -6.36
CA LEU A 437 17.09 3.05 -7.78
C LEU A 437 18.19 2.04 -8.13
N SER A 438 19.14 1.80 -7.22
CA SER A 438 20.16 0.77 -7.42
C SER A 438 19.55 -0.63 -7.53
N PHE A 439 18.58 -0.96 -6.67
CA PHE A 439 17.83 -2.21 -6.80
C PHE A 439 17.06 -2.27 -8.13
N ALA A 440 16.29 -1.22 -8.45
CA ALA A 440 15.46 -1.17 -9.66
C ALA A 440 16.31 -1.26 -10.94
N SER A 441 17.53 -0.70 -10.94
CA SER A 441 18.46 -0.73 -12.08
C SER A 441 18.87 -2.15 -12.51
N GLY A 442 18.74 -3.14 -11.62
CA GLY A 442 18.95 -4.56 -11.92
C GLY A 442 17.85 -5.21 -12.79
N TYR A 443 16.80 -4.45 -13.13
CA TYR A 443 15.66 -4.90 -13.93
C TYR A 443 15.33 -3.93 -15.08
N LEU A 444 16.17 -2.92 -15.30
CA LEU A 444 15.97 -1.88 -16.31
C LEU A 444 16.61 -2.28 -17.65
N ASP A 445 15.79 -2.41 -18.70
CA ASP A 445 16.24 -2.66 -20.08
C ASP A 445 15.45 -1.80 -21.07
N LEU A 446 16.02 -0.64 -21.43
CA LEU A 446 15.39 0.30 -22.35
C LEU A 446 15.25 -0.23 -23.78
N ASN A 447 16.07 -1.21 -24.19
CA ASN A 447 15.96 -1.79 -25.53
C ASN A 447 14.74 -2.70 -25.66
N VAL A 448 14.33 -3.31 -24.55
CA VAL A 448 13.08 -4.08 -24.48
C VAL A 448 11.91 -3.12 -24.26
N ALA A 449 12.04 -2.15 -23.34
CA ALA A 449 10.97 -1.19 -23.06
C ALA A 449 10.57 -0.38 -24.31
N SER A 450 11.52 -0.04 -25.19
CA SER A 450 11.25 0.68 -26.45
C SER A 450 10.30 -0.04 -27.40
N ARG A 451 10.05 -1.34 -27.20
CA ARG A 451 9.08 -2.11 -27.98
C ARG A 451 7.64 -1.86 -27.56
N PHE A 452 7.43 -1.32 -26.36
CA PHE A 452 6.13 -1.16 -25.71
C PHE A 452 5.67 0.29 -25.58
N ILE A 453 6.56 1.25 -25.81
CA ILE A 453 6.34 2.66 -25.52
C ILE A 453 6.62 3.50 -26.76
N SER A 454 6.01 4.68 -26.84
CA SER A 454 6.21 5.61 -27.96
C SER A 454 7.67 6.12 -27.99
N GLU A 455 8.16 6.53 -29.16
CA GLU A 455 9.48 7.18 -29.27
C GLU A 455 9.56 8.50 -28.47
N ALA A 456 8.43 9.19 -28.28
CA ALA A 456 8.36 10.38 -27.43
C ALA A 456 8.56 10.01 -25.95
N CYS A 457 7.78 9.05 -25.45
CA CYS A 457 7.91 8.52 -24.09
C CYS A 457 9.31 7.95 -23.83
N LEU A 458 9.90 7.22 -24.78
CA LEU A 458 11.24 6.65 -24.65
C LEU A 458 12.30 7.73 -24.46
N LYS A 459 12.18 8.88 -25.13
CA LYS A 459 13.10 10.00 -24.96
C LYS A 459 13.01 10.61 -23.56
N GLU A 460 11.80 10.79 -23.04
CA GLU A 460 11.59 11.31 -21.68
C GLU A 460 12.16 10.35 -20.63
N VAL A 461 11.80 9.08 -20.71
CA VAL A 461 12.29 8.04 -19.78
C VAL A 461 13.80 7.86 -19.88
N ARG A 462 14.38 7.92 -21.08
CA ARG A 462 15.84 7.87 -21.25
C ARG A 462 16.53 9.03 -20.54
N LYS A 463 15.98 10.24 -20.67
CA LYS A 463 16.49 11.42 -19.97
C LYS A 463 16.39 11.26 -18.45
N ASP A 464 15.29 10.70 -17.92
CA ASP A 464 15.19 10.37 -16.50
C ASP A 464 16.35 9.46 -16.06
N ILE A 465 16.60 8.38 -16.80
CA ILE A 465 17.63 7.39 -16.47
C ILE A 465 19.03 7.96 -16.57
N GLU A 466 19.32 8.79 -17.57
CA GLU A 466 20.62 9.46 -17.71
C GLU A 466 20.91 10.35 -16.48
N VAL A 467 19.96 11.21 -16.11
CA VAL A 467 20.09 12.09 -14.94
C VAL A 467 20.31 11.27 -13.66
N LEU A 468 19.53 10.20 -13.46
CA LEU A 468 19.64 9.37 -12.26
C LEU A 468 20.94 8.56 -12.26
N SER A 469 21.40 8.11 -13.42
CA SER A 469 22.68 7.40 -13.54
C SER A 469 23.85 8.30 -13.19
N ASP A 470 23.84 9.55 -13.65
CA ASP A 470 24.86 10.54 -13.33
C ASP A 470 24.81 10.94 -11.84
N THR A 471 23.61 11.11 -11.29
CA THR A 471 23.41 11.54 -9.90
C THR A 471 23.80 10.45 -8.90
N PHE A 472 23.41 9.19 -9.14
CA PHE A 472 23.58 8.09 -8.19
C PHE A 472 24.64 7.06 -8.61
N ASN A 473 25.37 7.30 -9.70
CA ASN A 473 26.34 6.36 -10.28
C ASN A 473 25.74 4.96 -10.51
N LEU A 474 24.55 4.93 -11.11
CA LEU A 474 23.79 3.70 -11.31
C LEU A 474 24.47 2.79 -12.34
N LYS A 475 24.54 1.50 -12.03
CA LYS A 475 25.06 0.47 -12.94
C LYS A 475 23.90 -0.33 -13.51
N VAL A 476 23.39 0.10 -14.65
CA VAL A 476 22.31 -0.60 -15.35
C VAL A 476 22.85 -1.92 -15.92
N ARG A 477 22.56 -3.01 -15.21
CA ARG A 477 22.92 -4.37 -15.60
C ARG A 477 21.79 -5.31 -15.19
N PRO A 478 20.82 -5.55 -16.07
CA PRO A 478 19.79 -6.55 -15.84
C PRO A 478 20.38 -7.89 -15.42
N GLU A 479 19.75 -8.56 -14.46
CA GLU A 479 20.14 -9.94 -14.13
C GLU A 479 20.09 -10.81 -15.41
N PRO A 480 21.12 -11.60 -15.74
CA PRO A 480 21.20 -12.29 -17.03
C PRO A 480 19.98 -13.16 -17.35
N SER A 481 19.47 -13.90 -16.36
CA SER A 481 18.29 -14.75 -16.54
C SER A 481 17.03 -13.90 -16.77
N TYR A 482 16.90 -12.79 -16.04
CA TYR A 482 15.82 -11.82 -16.22
C TYR A 482 15.83 -11.19 -17.61
N ARG A 483 17.00 -10.83 -18.11
CA ARG A 483 17.17 -10.24 -19.44
C ARG A 483 16.74 -11.20 -20.54
N ILE A 484 17.09 -12.48 -20.44
CA ILE A 484 16.63 -13.50 -21.39
C ILE A 484 15.10 -13.53 -21.43
N LEU A 485 14.45 -13.54 -20.26
CA LEU A 485 12.98 -13.54 -20.19
C LEU A 485 12.39 -12.25 -20.76
N LEU A 486 12.99 -11.09 -20.47
CA LEU A 486 12.59 -9.80 -21.06
C LEU A 486 12.66 -9.83 -22.60
N GLU A 487 13.76 -10.35 -23.16
CA GLU A 487 13.94 -10.41 -24.62
C GLU A 487 12.92 -11.34 -25.29
N MET A 488 12.42 -12.37 -24.58
CA MET A 488 11.33 -13.24 -25.01
C MET A 488 9.96 -12.54 -25.01
N MET A 489 9.76 -11.52 -24.16
CA MET A 489 8.51 -10.76 -24.10
C MET A 489 8.41 -9.80 -25.30
N GLN A 490 7.83 -10.26 -26.40
CA GLN A 490 7.54 -9.45 -27.59
C GLN A 490 6.13 -8.84 -27.52
N PRO A 491 5.90 -7.64 -28.10
CA PRO A 491 4.57 -7.03 -28.14
C PRO A 491 3.49 -7.93 -28.72
N ASP A 492 3.80 -8.70 -29.78
CA ASP A 492 2.84 -9.61 -30.43
C ASP A 492 2.36 -10.73 -29.50
N LEU A 493 3.25 -11.27 -28.65
CA LEU A 493 2.91 -12.29 -27.65
C LEU A 493 1.96 -11.74 -26.57
N LEU A 494 2.01 -10.43 -26.35
CA LEU A 494 1.22 -9.73 -25.36
C LEU A 494 -0.10 -9.18 -25.94
N GLN A 495 -0.16 -8.95 -27.26
CA GLN A 495 -1.32 -8.44 -28.02
C GLN A 495 -2.29 -9.52 -28.52
N ALA A 496 -1.89 -10.79 -28.54
CA ALA A 496 -2.74 -11.88 -29.04
C ALA A 496 -4.08 -12.09 -28.31
N GLY A 497 -4.39 -11.32 -27.25
CA GLY A 497 -5.68 -11.33 -26.54
C GLY A 497 -6.66 -10.18 -26.88
N THR A 498 -6.30 -9.20 -27.71
CA THR A 498 -7.16 -8.01 -27.96
C THR A 498 -8.06 -8.11 -29.19
N ALA A 499 -7.80 -9.05 -30.10
CA ALA A 499 -8.44 -9.07 -31.42
C ALA A 499 -9.40 -10.25 -31.63
N GLY A 500 -10.23 -10.63 -30.64
CA GLY A 500 -11.26 -11.69 -30.80
C GLY A 500 -10.72 -13.09 -31.18
N ASN A 501 -9.42 -13.21 -31.42
CA ASN A 501 -8.69 -14.44 -31.57
C ASN A 501 -8.49 -14.97 -30.16
N CYS A 502 -8.98 -16.19 -29.94
CA CYS A 502 -8.58 -16.98 -28.80
C CYS A 502 -7.05 -16.94 -28.77
N MET A 503 -6.47 -16.32 -27.73
CA MET A 503 -5.10 -16.67 -27.33
C MET A 503 -5.04 -18.19 -27.38
N ASP A 504 -4.08 -18.74 -28.10
CA ASP A 504 -3.73 -20.14 -27.91
C ASP A 504 -3.47 -20.31 -26.40
N GLU A 505 -4.20 -21.22 -25.77
CA GLU A 505 -4.14 -21.45 -24.34
C GLU A 505 -2.69 -21.75 -23.92
N GLU A 506 -1.93 -22.40 -24.81
CA GLU A 506 -0.50 -22.67 -24.65
C GLU A 506 0.35 -21.39 -24.61
N VAL A 507 0.06 -20.42 -25.48
CA VAL A 507 0.76 -19.12 -25.53
C VAL A 507 0.44 -18.30 -24.28
N SER A 508 -0.81 -18.27 -23.84
CA SER A 508 -1.21 -17.59 -22.61
C SER A 508 -0.53 -18.19 -21.38
N GLN A 509 -0.45 -19.53 -21.30
CA GLN A 509 0.28 -20.23 -20.24
C GLN A 509 1.78 -19.92 -20.27
N LEU A 510 2.39 -19.86 -21.46
CA LEU A 510 3.80 -19.51 -21.63
C LEU A 510 4.09 -18.08 -21.14
N VAL A 511 3.24 -17.12 -21.51
CA VAL A 511 3.34 -15.72 -21.06
C VAL A 511 3.20 -15.65 -19.54
N CYS A 512 2.16 -16.25 -18.97
CA CYS A 512 1.92 -16.25 -17.53
C CYS A 512 3.09 -16.90 -16.76
N SER A 513 3.62 -18.02 -17.27
CA SER A 513 4.79 -18.71 -16.71
C SER A 513 6.05 -17.84 -16.76
N THR A 514 6.28 -17.14 -17.88
CA THR A 514 7.41 -16.21 -18.05
C THR A 514 7.31 -15.05 -17.07
N LEU A 515 6.15 -14.40 -16.98
CA LEU A 515 5.88 -13.32 -16.02
C LEU A 515 6.07 -13.77 -14.57
N THR A 516 5.61 -14.98 -14.24
CA THR A 516 5.81 -15.59 -12.92
C THR A 516 7.29 -15.80 -12.62
N LYS A 517 8.06 -16.31 -13.60
CA LYS A 517 9.50 -16.53 -13.45
C LYS A 517 10.26 -15.21 -13.26
N MET A 518 9.90 -14.18 -14.02
CA MET A 518 10.42 -12.83 -13.84
C MET A 518 10.11 -12.30 -12.43
N GLY A 519 8.89 -12.53 -11.93
CA GLY A 519 8.47 -12.21 -10.56
C GLY A 519 9.32 -12.92 -9.51
N LYS A 520 9.63 -14.20 -9.73
CA LYS A 520 10.50 -14.98 -8.83
C LYS A 520 11.93 -14.44 -8.77
N ILE A 521 12.49 -14.00 -9.90
CA ILE A 521 13.83 -13.40 -9.93
C ILE A 521 13.88 -12.12 -9.09
N ARG A 522 12.87 -11.26 -9.23
CA ARG A 522 12.75 -10.03 -8.42
C ARG A 522 12.11 -10.22 -7.04
N LYS A 523 11.80 -11.47 -6.67
CA LYS A 523 11.15 -11.89 -5.40
C LYS A 523 9.75 -11.34 -5.14
N ALA A 524 9.06 -10.78 -6.13
CA ALA A 524 7.68 -10.29 -6.01
C ALA A 524 7.03 -10.19 -7.39
N LEU A 525 5.70 -10.35 -7.47
CA LEU A 525 4.99 -10.06 -8.71
C LEU A 525 4.98 -8.56 -9.01
N GLY A 526 4.82 -7.73 -7.99
CA GLY A 526 4.82 -6.29 -8.10
C GLY A 526 4.70 -5.59 -6.78
#